data_AF-A0A0N9HRF6-F1
#
_entry.id   AF-A0A0N9HRF6-F1
#
_cell.length_a   1.000
_cell.length_b   1.000
_cell.length_c   1.000
_cell.angle_alpha   90.00
_cell.angle_beta   90.00
_cell.angle_gamma   90.00
#
_symmetry.space_group_name_H-M   'P 1'
#
loop_
_entity.id
_entity.type
_entity.pdbx_description
1 polymer ?
#
loop_
_entity_poly.entity_id
_entity_poly.type
_entity_poly.pdbx_seq_one_letter_code
_entity_poly.pdbx_strand_id
1 'polypeptide(L)'
;MEKRLSRATVVRAGAAGLAATVLAAPAASATGGEHPNVALIRRYYQVYGSGDLTALRQFFAPGIRWTIPGHHPLAGTKNGPDEVLAFFAQLAKSGFRAEILFLAADGDWVVDMHRGWSTTPTGLDITWTLAYRIRGRQIVEAVNFAADQHAADAFFWRQYPLAPIPRRLA
;
A
#
# COMPACT_ATOMS: atom_id res chain seq x y z
N MET A 1 27.44 -36.84 8.51
CA MET A 1 26.26 -37.73 8.43
C MET A 1 25.03 -36.87 8.74
N GLU A 2 24.53 -36.16 7.72
CA GLU A 2 23.41 -35.23 7.81
C GLU A 2 22.07 -35.98 7.91
N LYS A 3 21.18 -35.51 8.79
CA LYS A 3 19.83 -36.05 8.94
C LYS A 3 18.84 -35.07 8.28
N ARG A 4 18.40 -35.40 7.05
CA ARG A 4 17.32 -34.72 6.32
C ARG A 4 15.98 -34.92 7.08
N LEU A 5 15.29 -33.83 7.38
CA LEU A 5 13.89 -33.84 7.85
C LEU A 5 12.93 -33.76 6.65
N SER A 6 11.99 -34.72 6.58
CA SER A 6 11.01 -34.88 5.49
C SER A 6 9.70 -34.14 5.78
N ARG A 7 9.18 -33.43 4.77
CA ARG A 7 8.01 -32.53 4.80
C ARG A 7 6.68 -33.25 4.61
N ALA A 8 6.32 -34.23 5.44
CA ALA A 8 5.00 -34.86 5.31
C ALA A 8 4.42 -35.31 6.64
N THR A 9 3.69 -34.42 7.31
CA THR A 9 2.57 -34.77 8.21
C THR A 9 1.70 -33.51 8.38
N VAL A 10 0.39 -33.70 8.50
CA VAL A 10 -0.72 -32.71 8.53
C VAL A 10 -1.25 -32.46 7.10
N VAL A 11 -2.37 -33.02 6.66
CA VAL A 11 -3.74 -32.90 7.20
C VAL A 11 -4.59 -34.13 6.84
N ARG A 12 -5.32 -34.71 7.81
CA ARG A 12 -6.46 -35.61 7.59
C ARG A 12 -7.67 -35.04 8.33
N ALA A 13 -8.66 -34.52 7.59
CA ALA A 13 -10.11 -34.63 7.81
C ALA A 13 -10.86 -33.47 7.13
N GLY A 14 -11.93 -33.79 6.37
CA GLY A 14 -13.05 -32.87 6.11
C GLY A 14 -13.32 -32.45 4.66
N ALA A 15 -14.00 -33.34 3.92
CA ALA A 15 -14.84 -33.19 2.72
C ALA A 15 -14.99 -31.86 1.94
N ALA A 16 -14.99 -32.03 0.61
CA ALA A 16 -15.65 -31.26 -0.46
C ALA A 16 -14.96 -30.01 -1.05
N GLY A 17 -14.09 -30.28 -2.05
CA GLY A 17 -14.24 -29.66 -3.37
C GLY A 17 -13.71 -28.25 -3.59
N LEU A 18 -12.38 -28.07 -3.56
CA LEU A 18 -11.65 -27.15 -4.43
C LEU A 18 -10.25 -27.75 -4.63
N ALA A 19 -9.90 -28.13 -5.86
CA ALA A 19 -8.57 -28.58 -6.20
C ALA A 19 -7.60 -27.39 -6.05
N ALA A 20 -6.99 -27.25 -4.88
CA ALA A 20 -5.93 -26.30 -4.64
C ALA A 20 -4.66 -26.81 -5.35
N THR A 21 -4.47 -26.41 -6.61
CA THR A 21 -3.15 -26.44 -7.22
C THR A 21 -2.26 -25.50 -6.43
N VAL A 22 -1.48 -26.05 -5.51
CA VAL A 22 -0.43 -25.30 -4.80
C VAL A 22 0.62 -24.96 -5.84
N LEU A 23 0.56 -23.75 -6.41
CA LEU A 23 1.71 -23.16 -7.10
C LEU A 23 2.76 -22.91 -6.02
N ALA A 24 3.63 -23.89 -5.82
CA ALA A 24 4.82 -23.70 -5.02
C ALA A 24 5.71 -22.69 -5.74
N ALA A 25 5.59 -21.41 -5.37
CA ALA A 25 6.59 -20.42 -5.74
C ALA A 25 7.94 -20.89 -5.20
N PRO A 26 9.02 -20.88 -6.00
CA PRO A 26 10.34 -21.16 -5.47
C PRO A 26 10.62 -20.14 -4.36
N ALA A 27 11.00 -20.63 -3.18
CA ALA A 27 11.46 -19.77 -2.10
C ALA A 27 12.64 -18.96 -2.64
N ALA A 28 12.47 -17.65 -2.73
CA ALA A 28 13.54 -16.75 -3.12
C ALA A 28 14.72 -16.96 -2.16
N SER A 29 15.85 -17.37 -2.71
CA SER A 29 17.09 -17.58 -1.97
C SER A 29 17.51 -16.29 -1.27
N ALA A 30 17.51 -16.30 0.06
CA ALA A 30 18.06 -15.22 0.87
C ALA A 30 19.59 -15.27 0.85
N THR A 31 20.19 -14.89 -0.27
CA THR A 31 21.62 -14.60 -0.39
C THR A 31 21.79 -13.36 -1.27
N GLY A 32 21.91 -12.18 -0.67
CA GLY A 32 22.12 -10.90 -1.36
C GLY A 32 21.55 -9.73 -0.56
N GLY A 33 22.16 -8.54 -0.67
CA GLY A 33 21.75 -7.34 0.06
C GLY A 33 20.29 -6.90 -0.21
N GLU A 34 19.82 -5.87 0.51
CA GLU A 34 18.44 -5.36 0.39
C GLU A 34 18.10 -5.07 -1.08
N HIS A 35 16.97 -5.61 -1.55
CA HIS A 35 16.52 -5.40 -2.92
C HIS A 35 16.38 -3.89 -3.20
N PRO A 36 16.90 -3.37 -4.32
CA PRO A 36 16.95 -1.93 -4.54
C PRO A 36 15.57 -1.27 -4.53
N ASN A 37 14.50 -1.98 -4.92
CA ASN A 37 13.13 -1.47 -4.86
C ASN A 37 12.59 -1.39 -3.41
N VAL A 38 13.01 -2.29 -2.51
CA VAL A 38 12.70 -2.20 -1.07
C VAL A 38 13.35 -0.95 -0.49
N ALA A 39 14.63 -0.71 -0.80
CA ALA A 39 15.34 0.49 -0.36
C ALA A 39 14.67 1.79 -0.88
N LEU A 40 14.10 1.76 -2.08
CA LEU A 40 13.35 2.89 -2.64
C LEU A 40 12.07 3.16 -1.85
N ILE A 41 11.25 2.15 -1.59
CA ILE A 41 10.01 2.31 -0.83
C ILE A 41 10.31 2.77 0.60
N ARG A 42 11.37 2.25 1.24
CA ARG A 42 11.81 2.70 2.56
C ARG A 42 12.14 4.20 2.58
N ARG A 43 12.89 4.71 1.59
CA ARG A 43 13.17 6.15 1.47
C ARG A 43 11.90 6.97 1.19
N TYR A 44 10.99 6.45 0.37
CA TYR A 44 9.68 7.08 0.14
C TYR A 44 8.92 7.27 1.47
N TYR A 45 8.85 6.24 2.32
CA TYR A 45 8.22 6.35 3.64
C TYR A 45 8.92 7.34 4.58
N GLN A 46 10.25 7.44 4.54
CA GLN A 46 11.00 8.41 5.34
C GLN A 46 10.64 9.85 4.93
N VAL A 47 10.57 10.13 3.63
CA VAL A 47 10.16 11.45 3.10
C VAL A 47 8.68 11.71 3.37
N TYR A 48 7.82 10.71 3.24
CA TYR A 48 6.41 10.83 3.63
C TYR A 48 6.27 11.20 5.11
N GLY A 49 7.03 10.53 5.99
CA GLY A 49 7.01 10.75 7.43
C GLY A 49 7.47 12.15 7.86
N SER A 50 8.37 12.78 7.09
CA SER A 50 8.80 14.17 7.35
C SER A 50 7.74 15.21 6.99
N GLY A 51 6.75 14.86 6.17
CA GLY A 51 5.71 15.75 5.68
C GLY A 51 6.12 16.59 4.46
N ASP A 52 7.29 16.34 3.86
CA ASP A 52 7.74 17.05 2.65
C ASP A 52 7.09 16.46 1.40
N LEU A 53 5.88 16.94 1.10
CA LEU A 53 5.13 16.51 -0.08
C LEU A 53 5.83 16.88 -1.39
N THR A 54 6.59 17.97 -1.44
CA THR A 54 7.33 18.36 -2.65
C THR A 54 8.41 17.33 -2.96
N ALA A 55 9.15 16.89 -1.94
CA ALA A 55 10.17 15.87 -2.10
C ALA A 55 9.58 14.51 -2.51
N LEU A 56 8.32 14.20 -2.22
CA LEU A 56 7.69 12.95 -2.67
C LEU A 56 7.61 12.82 -4.19
N ARG A 57 7.56 13.95 -4.92
CA ARG A 57 7.44 13.96 -6.40
C ARG A 57 8.52 13.10 -7.07
N GLN A 58 9.74 13.10 -6.54
CA GLN A 58 10.88 12.39 -7.14
C GLN A 58 10.65 10.87 -7.25
N PHE A 59 9.80 10.29 -6.39
CA PHE A 59 9.52 8.85 -6.38
C PHE A 59 8.49 8.43 -7.43
N PHE A 60 7.76 9.37 -8.03
CA PHE A 60 6.65 9.05 -8.93
C PHE A 60 7.05 9.22 -10.39
N ALA A 61 6.78 8.19 -11.20
CA ALA A 61 6.92 8.30 -12.64
C ALA A 61 5.88 9.31 -13.20
N PRO A 62 6.15 9.98 -14.33
CA PRO A 62 5.19 10.92 -14.93
C PRO A 62 3.80 10.34 -15.19
N GLY A 63 3.72 9.03 -15.49
CA GLY A 63 2.48 8.30 -15.72
C GLY A 63 2.03 7.41 -14.55
N ILE A 64 2.44 7.69 -13.31
CA ILE A 64 2.00 6.94 -12.12
C ILE A 64 0.47 6.78 -12.09
N ARG A 65 -0.01 5.59 -11.73
CA ARG A 65 -1.40 5.36 -11.32
C ARG A 65 -1.45 4.88 -9.87
N TRP A 66 -2.14 5.62 -9.01
CA TRP A 66 -2.32 5.25 -7.60
C TRP A 66 -3.79 4.97 -7.30
N THR A 67 -4.14 3.74 -6.96
CA THR A 67 -5.53 3.33 -6.74
C THR A 67 -5.83 3.17 -5.26
N ILE A 68 -6.82 3.93 -4.77
CA ILE A 68 -7.32 3.89 -3.41
C ILE A 68 -8.71 3.22 -3.43
N PRO A 69 -8.92 2.11 -2.70
CA PRO A 69 -10.18 1.38 -2.68
C PRO A 69 -11.27 2.12 -1.90
N GLY A 70 -12.51 1.66 -2.06
CA GLY A 70 -13.66 2.12 -1.28
C GLY A 70 -14.53 3.15 -2.00
N HIS A 71 -15.53 3.64 -1.27
CA HIS A 71 -16.53 4.56 -1.79
C HIS A 71 -16.53 5.86 -0.99
N HIS A 72 -15.36 6.49 -0.84
CA HIS A 72 -15.19 7.72 -0.07
C HIS A 72 -14.59 8.86 -0.90
N PRO A 73 -14.64 10.11 -0.42
CA PRO A 73 -14.24 11.31 -1.19
C PRO A 73 -12.79 11.33 -1.70
N LEU A 74 -11.90 10.51 -1.12
CA LEU A 74 -10.50 10.41 -1.54
C LEU A 74 -10.21 9.14 -2.36
N ALA A 75 -11.17 8.22 -2.49
CA ALA A 75 -11.02 6.96 -3.21
C ALA A 75 -10.80 7.16 -4.72
N GLY A 76 -10.63 6.05 -5.44
CA GLY A 76 -10.43 5.99 -6.88
C GLY A 76 -8.96 6.05 -7.29
N THR A 77 -8.72 6.09 -8.60
CA THR A 77 -7.38 6.17 -9.17
C THR A 77 -6.94 7.62 -9.34
N LYS A 78 -5.75 7.96 -8.85
CA LYS A 78 -5.03 9.20 -9.12
C LYS A 78 -4.06 8.97 -10.27
N ASN A 79 -4.11 9.83 -11.28
CA ASN A 79 -3.32 9.74 -12.51
C ASN A 79 -2.27 10.85 -12.55
N GLY A 80 -1.01 10.46 -12.62
CA GLY A 80 0.13 11.37 -12.62
C GLY A 80 0.52 11.89 -11.22
N PRO A 81 1.73 12.45 -11.07
CA PRO A 81 2.25 12.88 -9.77
C PRO A 81 1.39 13.95 -9.09
N ASP A 82 0.76 14.83 -9.86
CA ASP A 82 0.01 15.97 -9.31
C ASP A 82 -1.25 15.51 -8.55
N GLU A 83 -2.02 14.56 -9.10
CA GLU A 83 -3.20 14.01 -8.42
C GLU A 83 -2.80 13.17 -7.19
N VAL A 84 -1.68 12.45 -7.26
CA VAL A 84 -1.13 11.68 -6.13
C VAL A 84 -0.71 12.62 -4.99
N LEU A 85 0.00 13.70 -5.31
CA LEU A 85 0.40 14.70 -4.32
C LEU A 85 -0.79 15.45 -3.75
N ALA A 86 -1.81 15.75 -4.57
CA ALA A 86 -3.05 16.33 -4.09
C ALA A 86 -3.78 15.41 -3.10
N PHE A 87 -3.78 14.10 -3.34
CA PHE A 87 -4.27 13.10 -2.40
C PHE A 87 -3.50 13.11 -1.07
N PHE A 88 -2.16 13.11 -1.11
CA PHE A 88 -1.36 13.21 0.11
C PHE A 88 -1.57 14.53 0.86
N ALA A 89 -1.77 15.64 0.15
CA ALA A 89 -2.11 16.91 0.77
C ALA A 89 -3.46 16.85 1.50
N GLN A 90 -4.45 16.07 1.01
CA GLN A 90 -5.68 15.83 1.77
C GLN A 90 -5.41 14.97 3.01
N LEU A 91 -4.64 13.88 2.91
CA LEU A 91 -4.29 13.06 4.07
C LEU A 91 -3.55 13.85 5.16
N ALA A 92 -2.68 14.78 4.76
CA ALA A 92 -1.96 15.66 5.67
C ALA A 92 -2.89 16.52 6.55
N LYS A 93 -4.08 16.90 6.04
CA LYS A 93 -5.08 17.63 6.83
C LYS A 93 -5.61 16.83 8.02
N SER A 94 -5.61 15.50 7.92
CA SER A 94 -5.97 14.62 9.03
C SER A 94 -4.76 14.12 9.84
N GLY A 95 -3.57 14.64 9.54
CA GLY A 95 -2.32 14.23 10.17
C GLY A 95 -2.01 12.74 9.99
N PHE A 96 -2.33 12.17 8.81
CA PHE A 96 -2.19 10.74 8.58
C PHE A 96 -0.73 10.29 8.67
N ARG A 97 -0.44 9.32 9.54
CA ARG A 97 0.88 8.72 9.76
C ARG A 97 0.89 7.27 9.31
N ALA A 98 2.08 6.78 9.00
CA ALA A 98 2.30 5.42 8.57
C ALA A 98 3.61 4.87 9.14
N GLU A 99 3.56 3.63 9.62
CA GLU A 99 4.70 2.88 10.18
C GLU A 99 4.82 1.53 9.48
N ILE A 100 5.93 1.31 8.77
CA ILE A 100 6.18 0.07 8.04
C ILE A 100 6.32 -1.09 9.03
N LEU A 101 5.54 -2.15 8.83
CA LEU A 101 5.66 -3.42 9.55
C LEU A 101 6.45 -4.44 8.74
N PHE A 102 6.27 -4.45 7.42
CA PHE A 102 6.91 -5.42 6.52
C PHE A 102 7.09 -4.86 5.10
N LEU A 103 8.15 -5.31 4.42
CA LEU A 103 8.40 -5.06 3.00
C LEU A 103 8.96 -6.32 2.35
N ALA A 104 8.45 -6.66 1.16
CA ALA A 104 9.02 -7.70 0.30
C ALA A 104 9.02 -7.25 -1.15
N ALA A 105 9.95 -7.78 -1.95
CA ALA A 105 10.03 -7.52 -3.37
C ALA A 105 10.12 -8.81 -4.18
N ASP A 106 9.54 -8.77 -5.38
CA ASP A 106 9.69 -9.78 -6.42
C ASP A 106 9.73 -9.07 -7.79
N GLY A 107 10.89 -9.08 -8.44
CA GLY A 107 11.16 -8.31 -9.65
C GLY A 107 10.83 -6.82 -9.51
N ASP A 108 9.94 -6.33 -10.37
CA ASP A 108 9.48 -4.93 -10.37
C ASP A 108 8.50 -4.62 -9.24
N TRP A 109 7.97 -5.62 -8.54
CA TRP A 109 6.97 -5.43 -7.49
C TRP A 109 7.60 -5.28 -6.11
N VAL A 110 7.02 -4.41 -5.30
CA VAL A 110 7.22 -4.33 -3.85
C VAL A 110 5.85 -4.35 -3.19
N VAL A 111 5.69 -5.18 -2.16
CA VAL A 111 4.51 -5.16 -1.30
C VAL A 111 4.93 -4.72 0.08
N ASP A 112 4.18 -3.77 0.66
CA ASP A 112 4.30 -3.40 2.05
C ASP A 112 3.14 -3.92 2.90
N MET A 113 3.39 -3.99 4.19
CA MET A 113 2.34 -3.96 5.20
C MET A 113 2.74 -2.89 6.22
N HIS A 114 1.82 -2.00 6.56
CA HIS A 114 2.11 -0.90 7.48
C HIS A 114 0.90 -0.60 8.37
N ARG A 115 1.13 -0.09 9.58
CA ARG A 115 0.09 0.54 10.39
C ARG A 115 -0.10 1.97 9.90
N GLY A 116 -1.34 2.39 9.68
CA GLY A 116 -1.68 3.75 9.26
C GLY A 116 -2.76 4.34 10.14
N TRP A 117 -2.55 5.55 10.65
CA TRP A 117 -3.48 6.20 11.58
C TRP A 117 -3.60 7.71 11.39
N SER A 118 -4.74 8.26 11.81
CA SER A 118 -4.99 9.71 11.84
C SER A 118 -4.66 10.31 13.20
N THR A 119 -4.15 11.56 13.23
CA THR A 119 -3.90 12.29 14.48
C THR A 119 -4.87 13.45 14.70
N THR A 120 -5.48 13.98 13.65
CA THR A 120 -6.28 15.21 13.73
C THR A 120 -7.52 15.15 12.83
N PRO A 121 -8.69 14.67 13.31
CA PRO A 121 -8.88 14.00 14.58
C PRO A 121 -8.29 12.59 14.56
N THR A 122 -8.08 12.03 15.74
CA THR A 122 -7.91 10.58 15.88
C THR A 122 -9.19 9.86 15.44
N GLY A 123 -9.08 8.59 15.04
CA GLY A 123 -10.27 7.76 14.78
C GLY A 123 -10.16 6.77 13.63
N LEU A 124 -9.08 6.80 12.84
CA LEU A 124 -8.70 5.68 11.98
C LEU A 124 -7.31 5.22 12.40
N ASP A 125 -7.15 3.92 12.65
CA ASP A 125 -5.89 3.27 13.00
C ASP A 125 -6.02 1.80 12.62
N ILE A 126 -5.51 1.46 11.43
CA ILE A 126 -5.66 0.13 10.85
C ILE A 126 -4.38 -0.27 10.12
N THR A 127 -4.25 -1.57 9.85
CA THR A 127 -3.22 -2.08 8.95
C THR A 127 -3.62 -1.83 7.49
N TRP A 128 -2.63 -1.48 6.68
CA TRP A 128 -2.74 -1.33 5.24
C TRP A 128 -1.68 -2.20 4.56
N THR A 129 -1.99 -2.62 3.35
CA THR A 129 -1.05 -3.26 2.44
C THR A 129 -1.05 -2.49 1.15
N LEU A 130 0.12 -2.07 0.66
CA LEU A 130 0.26 -1.46 -0.65
C LEU A 130 1.10 -2.34 -1.56
N ALA A 131 0.63 -2.53 -2.80
CA ALA A 131 1.41 -3.13 -3.86
C ALA A 131 1.91 -2.03 -4.80
N TYR A 132 3.23 -1.97 -4.99
CA TYR A 132 3.91 -1.01 -5.85
C TYR A 132 4.56 -1.73 -7.02
N ARG A 133 4.40 -1.19 -8.23
CA ARG A 133 5.23 -1.55 -9.38
C ARG A 133 6.24 -0.45 -9.63
N ILE A 134 7.51 -0.81 -9.73
CA ILE A 134 8.63 0.13 -9.86
C ILE A 134 9.37 -0.12 -11.17
N ARG A 135 9.63 0.95 -11.93
CA ARG A 135 10.44 0.94 -13.14
C ARG A 135 11.29 2.20 -13.19
N GLY A 136 12.52 2.09 -13.69
CA GLY A 136 13.42 3.25 -13.80
C GLY A 136 13.66 3.97 -12.46
N ARG A 137 13.61 3.24 -11.33
CA ARG A 137 13.73 3.79 -9.97
C ARG A 137 12.62 4.79 -9.60
N GLN A 138 11.43 4.60 -10.18
CA GLN A 138 10.23 5.34 -9.84
C GLN A 138 9.03 4.39 -9.72
N ILE A 139 8.07 4.76 -8.89
CA ILE A 139 6.79 4.08 -8.77
C ILE A 139 5.98 4.42 -10.02
N VAL A 140 5.58 3.40 -10.77
CA VAL A 140 4.69 3.54 -11.93
C VAL A 140 3.26 3.12 -11.62
N GLU A 141 3.06 2.33 -10.56
CA GLU A 141 1.75 1.94 -10.07
C GLU A 141 1.77 1.70 -8.56
N ALA A 142 0.70 2.07 -7.88
CA ALA A 142 0.45 1.76 -6.48
C ALA A 142 -1.01 1.39 -6.28
N VAL A 143 -1.28 0.36 -5.48
CA VAL A 143 -2.64 -0.08 -5.14
C VAL A 143 -2.73 -0.27 -3.63
N ASN A 144 -3.68 0.40 -2.99
CA ASN A 144 -3.92 0.26 -1.56
C ASN A 144 -4.92 -0.86 -1.26
N PHE A 145 -4.71 -1.54 -0.14
CA PHE A 145 -5.62 -2.50 0.46
C PHE A 145 -5.76 -2.16 1.95
N ALA A 146 -6.98 -1.88 2.40
CA ALA A 146 -7.29 -1.64 3.80
C ALA A 146 -7.60 -2.96 4.50
N ALA A 147 -7.07 -3.18 5.71
CA ALA A 147 -7.51 -4.32 6.53
C ALA A 147 -8.99 -4.20 6.94
N ASP A 148 -9.49 -2.97 7.07
CA ASP A 148 -10.90 -2.65 7.26
C ASP A 148 -11.32 -1.50 6.32
N GLN A 149 -11.87 -1.87 5.16
CA GLN A 149 -12.34 -0.90 4.17
C GLN A 149 -13.53 -0.08 4.69
N HIS A 150 -14.39 -0.66 5.52
CA HIS A 150 -15.57 0.03 6.04
C HIS A 150 -15.17 1.12 7.03
N ALA A 151 -14.20 0.85 7.91
CA ALA A 151 -13.64 1.85 8.81
C ALA A 151 -12.97 3.00 8.05
N ALA A 152 -12.20 2.68 7.00
CA ALA A 152 -11.60 3.68 6.12
C ALA A 152 -12.66 4.57 5.45
N ASP A 153 -13.67 3.97 4.81
CA ASP A 153 -14.76 4.69 4.14
C ASP A 153 -15.48 5.62 5.12
N ALA A 154 -15.87 5.10 6.29
CA ALA A 154 -16.55 5.87 7.32
C ALA A 154 -15.71 7.04 7.83
N PHE A 155 -14.41 6.86 8.04
CA PHE A 155 -13.51 7.93 8.44
C PHE A 155 -13.43 9.02 7.37
N PHE A 156 -13.14 8.64 6.13
CA PHE A 156 -12.93 9.60 5.07
C PHE A 156 -14.19 10.38 4.71
N TRP A 157 -15.39 9.79 4.80
CA TRP A 157 -16.64 10.54 4.65
C TRP A 157 -16.84 11.61 5.73
N ARG A 158 -16.52 11.29 6.99
CA ARG A 158 -16.65 12.26 8.09
C ARG A 158 -15.66 13.41 7.95
N GLN A 159 -14.45 13.13 7.47
CA GLN A 159 -13.36 14.12 7.45
C GLN A 159 -13.30 14.97 6.17
N TYR A 160 -13.78 14.44 5.04
CA TYR A 160 -13.60 15.09 3.75
C TYR A 160 -14.95 15.33 3.07
N PRO A 161 -15.78 16.27 3.58
CA PRO A 161 -17.06 16.56 2.97
C PRO A 161 -16.84 17.05 1.53
N LEU A 162 -17.60 16.47 0.61
CA LEU A 162 -17.61 16.92 -0.78
C LEU A 162 -18.15 18.36 -0.86
N ALA A 163 -17.68 19.13 -1.85
CA ALA A 163 -18.19 20.48 -2.11
C ALA A 163 -19.73 20.47 -2.26
N PRO A 164 -20.48 21.53 -1.90
CA PRO A 164 -21.91 21.59 -2.19
C PRO A 164 -22.20 21.39 -3.68
N ILE A 165 -23.37 20.83 -4.03
CA ILE A 165 -23.75 20.52 -5.43
C ILE A 165 -23.47 21.67 -6.40
N PRO A 166 -23.80 22.95 -6.11
CA PRO A 166 -23.53 24.05 -7.03
C PRO A 166 -22.05 24.21 -7.43
N ARG A 167 -21.11 23.78 -6.58
CA ARG A 167 -19.66 23.83 -6.87
C ARG A 167 -19.13 22.59 -7.59
N ARG A 168 -19.98 21.59 -7.87
CA ARG A 168 -19.59 20.35 -8.58
C ARG A 168 -19.99 20.35 -10.06
N LEU A 169 -20.73 21.37 -10.52
CA LEU A 169 -21.33 21.40 -11.86
C LEU A 169 -20.41 22.00 -12.95
N ALA A 170 -19.11 22.14 -12.68
CA ALA A 170 -18.13 22.70 -13.60
C ALA A 170 -17.58 21.64 -14.55
#